data_AF-A0AAJ4AE87-F1
#
_entry.id   AF-A0AAJ4AE87-F1
#
_cell.length_a   1.000
_cell.length_b   1.000
_cell.length_c   1.000
_cell.angle_alpha   90.00
_cell.angle_beta   90.00
_cell.angle_gamma   90.00
#
_symmetry.space_group_name_H-M   'P 1'
#
loop_
_entity.id
_entity.type
_entity.pdbx_description
1 polymer ?
#
loop_
_entity_poly.entity_id
_entity_poly.type
_entity_poly.pdbx_seq_one_letter_code
_entity_poly.pdbx_strand_id
1 'polypeptide(L)'
;MYLDTRGHVTTGIGHLIANTHQAAELEFLHLSSGKRATKSEIIREFTRIRKLPYGQKYGAGFYKKHTGLILSDQAMFTMMEQHIESFENELWAIYGKTNFERLPDNVKLALFDMIFNLGMPKLKNTFVKFNQHIHAGNFRKAAQECRRRGISDHRNQYVRSLLERA
;
A
#
# COMPACT_ATOMS: atom_id res chain seq x y z
N MET A 1 -3.79 -8.18 -12.32
CA MET A 1 -3.87 -8.51 -10.87
C MET A 1 -2.67 -9.39 -10.47
N TYR A 2 -2.28 -9.40 -9.19
CA TYR A 2 -1.23 -10.26 -8.65
C TYR A 2 -1.56 -10.71 -7.22
N LEU A 3 -0.80 -11.63 -6.64
CA LEU A 3 -0.88 -11.91 -5.20
C LEU A 3 0.21 -11.15 -4.45
N ASP A 4 -0.13 -10.44 -3.38
CA ASP A 4 0.85 -9.84 -2.49
C ASP A 4 1.67 -10.93 -1.75
N THR A 5 2.66 -10.49 -0.97
CA THR A 5 3.52 -11.42 -0.22
C THR A 5 2.78 -12.21 0.86
N ARG A 6 1.51 -11.85 1.15
CA ARG A 6 0.60 -12.51 2.09
C ARG A 6 -0.49 -13.34 1.39
N GLY A 7 -0.50 -13.40 0.05
CA GLY A 7 -1.45 -14.20 -0.73
C GLY A 7 -2.79 -13.51 -0.99
N HIS A 8 -2.92 -12.19 -0.76
CA HIS A 8 -4.12 -11.45 -1.14
C HIS A 8 -4.06 -11.02 -2.59
N VAL A 9 -5.20 -11.05 -3.28
CA VAL A 9 -5.28 -10.49 -4.64
C VAL A 9 -5.13 -8.97 -4.57
N THR A 10 -4.28 -8.43 -5.42
CA THR A 10 -3.89 -7.03 -5.43
C THR A 10 -3.80 -6.51 -6.87
N THR A 11 -4.01 -5.21 -7.05
CA THR A 11 -3.83 -4.52 -8.34
C THR A 11 -3.27 -3.11 -8.11
N GLY A 12 -2.79 -2.48 -9.19
CA GLY A 12 -2.24 -1.13 -9.15
C GLY A 12 -1.14 -0.98 -8.09
N ILE A 13 -1.21 0.09 -7.30
CA ILE A 13 -0.27 0.42 -6.24
C ILE A 13 -0.73 -0.20 -4.92
N GLY A 14 -0.63 -1.53 -4.82
CA GLY A 14 -0.90 -2.25 -3.56
C GLY A 14 -2.37 -2.29 -3.13
N HIS A 15 -3.32 -2.03 -4.03
CA HIS A 15 -4.74 -2.06 -3.70
C HIS A 15 -5.24 -3.50 -3.58
N LEU A 16 -5.63 -3.88 -2.36
CA LEU A 16 -6.18 -5.19 -2.04
C LEU A 16 -7.60 -5.32 -2.60
N ILE A 17 -7.84 -6.41 -3.33
CA ILE A 17 -9.16 -6.80 -3.82
C ILE A 17 -9.62 -8.00 -2.98
N ALA A 18 -10.50 -7.76 -2.02
CA ALA A 18 -10.83 -8.76 -0.99
C ALA A 18 -11.69 -9.90 -1.54
N ASN A 19 -12.52 -9.61 -2.54
CA ASN A 19 -13.48 -10.55 -3.10
C ASN A 19 -13.84 -10.21 -4.55
N THR A 20 -14.57 -11.12 -5.18
CA THR A 20 -15.02 -10.99 -6.57
C THR A 20 -15.99 -9.84 -6.80
N HIS A 21 -16.76 -9.42 -5.79
CA HIS A 21 -17.63 -8.25 -5.88
C HIS A 21 -16.80 -6.98 -6.05
N GLN A 22 -15.81 -6.75 -5.17
CA GLN A 22 -14.88 -5.62 -5.31
C GLN A 22 -14.13 -5.67 -6.64
N ALA A 23 -13.69 -6.85 -7.07
CA ALA A 23 -13.00 -6.99 -8.35
C ALA A 23 -13.86 -6.48 -9.51
N ALA A 24 -15.13 -6.87 -9.55
CA ALA A 24 -16.05 -6.59 -10.64
C ALA A 24 -16.46 -5.11 -10.77
N GLU A 25 -16.22 -4.29 -9.75
CA GLU A 25 -16.47 -2.84 -9.79
C GLU A 25 -15.27 -2.04 -10.31
N LEU A 26 -14.11 -2.68 -10.48
CA LEU A 26 -12.91 -2.03 -11.00
C LEU A 26 -12.91 -1.99 -12.53
N GLU A 27 -12.44 -0.87 -13.07
CA GLU A 27 -12.30 -0.70 -14.51
C GLU A 27 -11.02 -1.37 -15.04
N PHE A 28 -11.15 -2.65 -15.38
CA PHE A 28 -10.13 -3.40 -16.09
C PHE A 28 -10.30 -3.33 -17.61
N LEU A 29 -9.18 -3.28 -18.31
CA LEU A 29 -9.05 -3.33 -19.75
C LEU A 29 -8.32 -4.61 -20.16
N HIS A 30 -8.68 -5.16 -21.31
CA HIS A 30 -7.92 -6.23 -21.95
C HIS A 30 -6.57 -5.72 -22.43
N LEU A 31 -5.48 -6.34 -21.99
CA LEU A 31 -4.12 -5.98 -22.40
C LEU A 31 -3.91 -6.01 -23.93
N SER A 32 -4.60 -6.93 -24.62
CA SER A 32 -4.46 -7.14 -26.06
C SER A 32 -5.19 -6.10 -26.92
N SER A 33 -6.26 -5.49 -26.41
CA SER A 33 -7.15 -4.66 -27.22
C SER A 33 -7.48 -3.29 -26.63
N GLY A 34 -7.13 -3.06 -25.36
CA GLY A 34 -7.51 -1.84 -24.63
C GLY A 34 -9.02 -1.73 -24.33
N LYS A 35 -9.83 -2.69 -24.76
CA LYS A 35 -11.28 -2.68 -24.53
C LYS A 35 -11.59 -3.02 -23.07
N ARG A 36 -12.67 -2.42 -22.55
CA ARG A 36 -13.16 -2.71 -21.19
C ARG A 36 -13.51 -4.19 -21.04
N ALA A 37 -13.02 -4.80 -19.97
CA ALA A 37 -13.34 -6.17 -19.59
C ALA A 37 -14.73 -6.22 -18.96
N THR A 38 -15.46 -7.31 -19.22
CA THR A 38 -16.74 -7.60 -18.58
C THR A 38 -16.54 -8.04 -17.13
N LYS A 39 -17.56 -7.85 -16.28
CA LYS A 39 -17.55 -8.34 -14.89
C LYS A 39 -17.19 -9.83 -14.80
N SER A 40 -17.73 -10.64 -15.71
CA SER A 40 -17.44 -12.08 -15.78
C SER A 40 -15.98 -12.40 -16.11
N GLU A 41 -15.33 -11.63 -17.00
CA GLU A 41 -13.90 -11.78 -17.30
C GLU A 41 -13.04 -11.43 -16.10
N ILE A 42 -13.37 -10.34 -15.41
CA ILE A 42 -12.65 -9.87 -14.21
C ILE A 42 -12.74 -10.92 -13.09
N ILE A 43 -13.93 -11.47 -12.84
CA ILE A 43 -14.14 -12.52 -11.84
C ILE A 43 -13.36 -13.79 -12.19
N ARG A 44 -13.31 -14.18 -13.47
CA ARG A 44 -12.52 -15.33 -13.93
C ARG A 44 -11.04 -15.11 -13.69
N GLU A 45 -10.49 -13.95 -14.04
CA GLU A 45 -9.09 -13.64 -13.80
C GLU A 45 -8.77 -13.60 -12.30
N PHE A 46 -9.58 -12.92 -11.49
CA PHE A 46 -9.45 -12.89 -10.03
C PHE A 46 -9.38 -14.31 -9.45
N THR A 47 -10.30 -15.18 -9.85
CA THR A 47 -10.39 -16.55 -9.34
C THR A 47 -9.18 -17.40 -9.74
N ARG A 48 -8.65 -17.18 -10.96
CA ARG A 48 -7.43 -17.83 -11.44
C ARG A 48 -6.19 -17.35 -10.67
N ILE A 49 -6.02 -16.03 -10.54
CA ILE A 49 -4.88 -15.41 -9.83
C ILE A 49 -4.85 -15.86 -8.38
N ARG A 50 -6.01 -15.96 -7.71
CA ARG A 50 -6.13 -16.41 -6.31
C ARG A 50 -5.58 -17.82 -6.04
N LYS A 51 -5.42 -18.66 -7.08
CA LYS A 51 -4.91 -20.03 -6.98
C LYS A 51 -3.41 -20.14 -7.27
N LEU A 52 -2.76 -19.06 -7.67
CA LEU A 52 -1.33 -19.04 -7.98
C LEU A 52 -0.50 -19.06 -6.69
N PRO A 53 0.77 -19.49 -6.75
CA PRO A 53 1.66 -19.37 -5.61
C PRO A 53 2.00 -17.89 -5.33
N TYR A 54 2.41 -17.60 -4.09
CA TYR A 54 2.70 -16.25 -3.59
C TYR A 54 3.90 -16.24 -2.63
N GLY A 55 4.33 -15.03 -2.24
CA GLY A 55 5.49 -14.80 -1.37
C GLY A 55 6.63 -14.10 -2.10
N GLN A 56 7.73 -13.84 -1.37
CA GLN A 56 8.83 -12.97 -1.83
C GLN A 56 9.51 -13.43 -3.14
N LYS A 57 9.38 -14.71 -3.51
CA LYS A 57 9.94 -15.27 -4.75
C LYS A 57 9.09 -15.00 -6.01
N TYR A 58 7.83 -14.59 -5.86
CA TYR A 58 6.92 -14.34 -6.99
C TYR A 58 6.71 -12.84 -7.18
N GLY A 59 7.46 -12.26 -8.10
CA GLY A 59 7.37 -10.84 -8.43
C GLY A 59 6.48 -10.53 -9.64
N ALA A 60 6.50 -9.27 -10.06
CA ALA A 60 5.71 -8.76 -11.18
C ALA A 60 5.89 -9.58 -12.48
N GLY A 61 7.12 -10.00 -12.80
CA GLY A 61 7.42 -10.79 -13.99
C GLY A 61 6.74 -12.17 -14.00
N PHE A 62 6.52 -12.78 -12.83
CA PHE A 62 5.77 -14.04 -12.72
C PHE A 62 4.30 -13.81 -13.08
N TYR A 63 3.63 -12.86 -12.39
CA TYR A 63 2.20 -12.61 -12.60
C TYR A 63 1.89 -12.02 -13.98
N LYS A 64 2.82 -11.29 -14.61
CA LYS A 64 2.63 -10.74 -15.97
C LYS A 64 2.25 -11.82 -16.99
N LYS A 65 2.77 -13.05 -16.83
CA LYS A 65 2.44 -14.20 -17.70
C LYS A 65 1.06 -14.80 -17.44
N HIS A 66 0.44 -14.45 -16.32
CA HIS A 66 -0.83 -14.98 -15.84
C HIS A 66 -1.97 -13.96 -15.86
N THR A 67 -1.74 -12.75 -16.37
CA THR A 67 -2.74 -11.68 -16.45
C THR A 67 -3.04 -11.34 -17.90
N GLY A 68 -4.32 -11.28 -18.26
CA GLY A 68 -4.80 -10.70 -19.50
C GLY A 68 -5.44 -9.32 -19.30
N LEU A 69 -5.69 -8.92 -18.05
CA LEU A 69 -6.36 -7.67 -17.71
C LEU A 69 -5.43 -6.70 -16.97
N ILE A 70 -5.57 -5.42 -17.27
CA ILE A 70 -4.87 -4.32 -16.61
C ILE A 70 -5.87 -3.26 -16.15
N LEU A 71 -5.60 -2.60 -15.03
CA LEU A 71 -6.43 -1.47 -14.60
C LEU A 71 -6.26 -0.33 -15.62
N SER A 72 -7.30 0.44 -15.92
CA SER A 72 -7.10 1.67 -16.69
C SER A 72 -6.23 2.66 -15.92
N ASP A 73 -5.45 3.49 -16.63
CA ASP A 73 -4.61 4.50 -15.99
C ASP A 73 -5.45 5.44 -15.12
N GLN A 74 -6.60 5.88 -15.63
CA GLN A 74 -7.53 6.72 -14.88
C GLN A 74 -7.98 6.06 -13.58
N ALA A 75 -8.39 4.79 -13.62
CA ALA A 75 -8.79 4.07 -12.42
C ALA A 75 -7.62 3.90 -11.44
N MET A 76 -6.38 3.77 -11.94
CA MET A 76 -5.19 3.63 -11.11
C MET A 76 -4.88 4.93 -10.38
N PHE A 77 -4.94 6.06 -11.09
CA PHE A 77 -4.75 7.38 -10.50
C PHE A 77 -5.82 7.71 -9.47
N THR A 78 -7.10 7.55 -9.80
CA THR A 78 -8.20 7.78 -8.86
C THR A 78 -8.06 6.93 -7.59
N MET A 79 -7.70 5.65 -7.75
CA MET A 79 -7.48 4.76 -6.61
C MET A 79 -6.28 5.19 -5.75
N MET A 80 -5.19 5.65 -6.38
CA MET A 80 -4.03 6.17 -5.67
C MET A 80 -4.37 7.42 -4.84
N GLU A 81 -5.11 8.37 -5.43
CA GLU A 81 -5.55 9.59 -4.74
C GLU A 81 -6.44 9.26 -3.54
N GLN A 82 -7.40 8.35 -3.71
CA GLN A 82 -8.26 7.89 -2.62
C GLN A 82 -7.47 7.25 -1.47
N HIS A 83 -6.44 6.45 -1.77
CA HIS A 83 -5.56 5.89 -0.73
C HIS A 83 -4.78 6.97 0.00
N ILE A 84 -4.21 7.95 -0.72
CA ILE A 84 -3.47 9.05 -0.11
C ILE A 84 -4.38 9.84 0.83
N GLU A 85 -5.57 10.21 0.39
CA GLU A 85 -6.56 10.95 1.20
C GLU A 85 -7.00 10.14 2.42
N SER A 86 -7.29 8.84 2.26
CA SER A 86 -7.66 7.97 3.38
C SER A 86 -6.53 7.86 4.40
N PHE A 87 -5.30 7.64 3.96
CA PHE A 87 -4.15 7.54 4.86
C PHE A 87 -3.84 8.87 5.54
N GLU A 88 -4.01 10.00 4.86
CA GLU A 88 -3.86 11.32 5.47
C GLU A 88 -4.87 11.51 6.62
N ASN A 89 -6.15 11.22 6.37
CA ASN A 89 -7.20 11.29 7.40
C ASN A 89 -6.91 10.36 8.60
N GLU A 90 -6.42 9.14 8.34
CA GLU A 90 -6.01 8.21 9.39
C GLU A 90 -4.81 8.74 10.19
N LEU A 91 -3.83 9.35 9.52
CA LEU A 91 -2.67 9.97 10.17
C LEU A 91 -3.09 11.18 11.00
N TRP A 92 -4.06 11.99 10.53
CA TRP A 92 -4.66 13.06 11.32
C TRP A 92 -5.35 12.53 12.57
N ALA A 93 -6.01 11.36 12.50
CA ALA A 93 -6.63 10.73 13.65
C ALA A 93 -5.60 10.21 14.68
N ILE A 94 -4.36 9.91 14.26
CA ILE A 94 -3.27 9.51 15.17
C ILE A 94 -2.58 10.75 15.77
N TYR A 95 -2.21 11.72 14.94
CA TYR A 95 -1.29 12.80 15.33
C TYR A 95 -1.97 14.16 15.59
N GLY A 96 -3.22 14.32 15.16
CA GLY A 96 -3.94 15.59 15.08
C GLY A 96 -3.58 16.36 13.81
N LYS A 97 -4.59 16.84 13.06
CA LYS A 97 -4.39 17.51 11.76
C LYS A 97 -3.36 18.64 11.80
N THR A 98 -3.53 19.62 12.69
CA THR A 98 -2.61 20.76 12.80
C THR A 98 -1.19 20.37 13.16
N ASN A 99 -1.01 19.36 14.03
CA ASN A 99 0.32 18.88 14.39
C ASN A 99 0.96 18.13 13.23
N PHE A 100 0.20 17.29 12.54
CA PHE A 100 0.65 16.55 11.38
C PHE A 100 1.09 17.47 10.24
N GLU A 101 0.29 18.50 9.92
CA GLU A 101 0.61 19.48 8.88
C GLU A 101 1.90 20.25 9.15
N ARG A 102 2.27 20.45 10.42
CA ARG A 102 3.53 21.10 10.85
C ARG A 102 4.74 20.18 10.85
N LEU A 103 4.57 18.87 10.68
CA LEU A 103 5.70 17.95 10.60
C LEU A 103 6.56 18.25 9.35
N PRO A 104 7.88 18.05 9.42
CA PRO A 104 8.75 18.10 8.24
C PRO A 104 8.29 17.11 7.16
N ASP A 105 8.46 17.46 5.88
CA ASP A 105 7.95 16.66 4.76
C ASP A 105 8.57 15.25 4.70
N ASN A 106 9.85 15.11 5.04
CA ASN A 106 10.49 13.80 5.19
C ASN A 106 9.85 12.94 6.29
N VAL A 107 9.40 13.55 7.39
CA VAL A 107 8.67 12.83 8.45
C VAL A 107 7.28 12.43 7.96
N LYS A 108 6.57 13.30 7.25
CA LYS A 108 5.28 12.95 6.62
C LYS A 108 5.44 11.78 5.64
N LEU A 109 6.45 11.81 4.77
CA LEU A 109 6.76 10.72 3.84
C LEU A 109 7.06 9.41 4.58
N ALA A 110 7.80 9.46 5.69
CA ALA A 110 8.04 8.30 6.53
C ALA A 110 6.73 7.74 7.11
N LEU A 111 5.83 8.60 7.57
CA LEU A 111 4.52 8.22 8.11
C LEU A 111 3.60 7.61 7.04
N PHE A 112 3.57 8.17 5.83
CA PHE A 112 2.85 7.59 4.70
C PHE A 112 3.38 6.20 4.33
N ASP A 113 4.70 5.99 4.30
CA ASP A 113 5.26 4.65 4.04
C ASP A 113 4.93 3.66 5.17
N MET A 114 4.95 4.12 6.43
CA MET A 114 4.58 3.32 7.60
C MET A 114 3.10 2.90 7.53
N ILE A 115 2.17 3.83 7.32
CA ILE A 115 0.73 3.53 7.29
C ILE A 115 0.33 2.71 6.06
N PHE A 116 0.94 2.95 4.90
CA PHE A 116 0.73 2.10 3.72
C PHE A 116 1.06 0.64 3.99
N ASN A 117 2.15 0.36 4.73
CA ASN A 117 2.55 -1.00 5.01
C ASN A 117 1.72 -1.66 6.14
N LEU A 118 1.37 -0.88 7.16
CA LEU A 118 0.84 -1.38 8.43
C LEU A 118 -0.69 -1.28 8.51
N GLY A 119 -1.28 -0.29 7.86
CA GLY A 119 -2.59 0.27 8.17
C GLY A 119 -2.58 1.01 9.51
N MET A 120 -3.56 1.90 9.71
CA MET A 120 -3.75 2.64 10.95
C MET A 120 -3.74 1.75 12.21
N PRO A 121 -4.45 0.59 12.27
CA PRO A 121 -4.52 -0.17 13.51
C PRO A 121 -3.16 -0.65 14.02
N LYS A 122 -2.29 -1.15 13.13
CA LYS A 122 -0.95 -1.61 13.53
C LYS A 122 -0.01 -0.44 13.81
N LEU A 123 -0.05 0.61 12.99
CA LEU A 123 0.75 1.81 13.24
C LEU A 123 0.42 2.40 14.62
N LYS A 124 -0.86 2.52 14.96
CA LYS A 124 -1.31 3.06 16.25
C LYS A 124 -0.98 2.14 17.42
N ASN A 125 -1.33 0.86 17.32
CA ASN A 125 -1.36 -0.03 18.49
C ASN A 125 -0.07 -0.81 18.71
N THR A 126 0.78 -0.99 17.69
CA THR A 126 2.02 -1.77 17.79
C THR A 126 3.26 -0.87 17.86
N PHE A 127 3.26 0.25 17.12
CA PHE A 127 4.39 1.17 17.04
C PHE A 127 4.29 2.30 18.08
N VAL A 128 4.01 1.94 19.33
CA VAL A 128 3.72 2.90 20.42
C VAL A 128 4.90 3.83 20.70
N LYS A 129 6.12 3.31 20.85
CA LYS A 129 7.33 4.12 21.09
C LYS A 129 7.67 5.03 19.92
N PHE A 130 7.52 4.51 18.70
CA PHE A 130 7.66 5.29 17.48
C PHE A 130 6.71 6.51 17.51
N ASN A 131 5.42 6.29 17.79
CA ASN A 131 4.43 7.37 17.86
C ASN A 131 4.75 8.37 18.98
N GLN A 132 5.16 7.90 20.16
CA GLN A 132 5.60 8.78 21.25
C GLN A 132 6.76 9.69 20.83
N HIS A 133 7.73 9.16 20.08
CA HIS A 133 8.84 9.95 19.56
C HIS A 133 8.42 10.95 18.47
N ILE A 134 7.48 10.58 17.58
CA ILE A 134 6.90 11.51 16.60
C ILE A 134 6.21 12.68 17.32
N HIS A 135 5.35 12.40 18.31
CA HIS A 135 4.66 13.45 19.08
C HIS A 135 5.63 14.37 19.83
N ALA A 136 6.74 13.83 20.32
CA ALA A 136 7.76 14.59 21.04
C ALA A 136 8.76 15.30 20.11
N GLY A 137 8.62 15.22 18.78
CA GLY A 137 9.58 15.78 17.82
C GLY A 137 10.95 15.09 17.81
N ASN A 138 11.07 13.91 18.45
CA ASN A 138 12.32 13.16 18.60
C ASN A 138 12.54 12.21 17.41
N PHE A 139 12.64 12.75 16.19
CA PHE A 139 12.64 11.94 14.96
C PHE A 139 13.80 10.96 14.85
N ARG A 140 14.98 11.28 15.38
CA ARG A 140 16.11 10.33 15.46
C ARG A 140 15.81 9.10 16.32
N LYS A 141 15.04 9.25 17.40
CA LYS A 141 14.58 8.11 18.20
C LYS A 141 13.45 7.36 17.50
N ALA A 142 12.55 8.06 16.81
CA ALA A 142 11.55 7.42 15.96
C ALA A 142 12.21 6.54 14.87
N ALA A 143 13.32 6.99 14.29
CA ALA A 143 14.08 6.24 13.29
C ALA A 143 14.63 4.89 13.81
N GLN A 144 14.88 4.77 15.12
CA GLN A 144 15.31 3.54 15.76
C GLN A 144 14.15 2.55 15.97
N GLU A 145 12.91 3.06 16.06
CA GLU A 145 11.70 2.29 16.37
C GLU A 145 10.86 1.98 15.11
N CYS A 146 11.24 2.45 13.92
CA CYS A 146 10.43 2.34 12.69
C CYS A 146 10.56 0.99 11.94
N ARG A 147 11.36 0.03 12.45
CA ARG A 147 11.62 -1.23 11.74
C ARG A 147 10.38 -2.12 11.68
N ARG A 148 9.97 -2.49 10.47
CA ARG A 148 8.83 -3.38 10.19
C ARG A 148 9.30 -4.76 9.76
N ARG A 149 8.54 -5.80 10.13
CA ARG A 149 8.77 -7.19 9.71
C ARG A 149 8.03 -7.49 8.41
N GLY A 150 8.55 -8.42 7.61
CA GLY A 150 7.89 -8.89 6.38
C GLY A 150 8.06 -7.98 5.16
N ILE A 151 8.90 -6.94 5.26
CA ILE A 151 9.32 -6.09 4.14
C ILE A 151 10.84 -6.13 3.98
N SER A 152 11.34 -5.65 2.84
CA SER A 152 12.78 -5.59 2.59
C SER A 152 13.51 -4.67 3.56
N ASP A 153 14.75 -5.02 3.91
CA ASP A 153 15.60 -4.16 4.74
C ASP A 153 15.88 -2.81 4.08
N HIS A 154 15.96 -2.76 2.74
CA HIS A 154 16.07 -1.52 1.99
C HIS A 154 14.91 -0.55 2.28
N ARG A 155 13.66 -1.05 2.34
CA ARG A 155 12.49 -0.21 2.66
C ARG A 155 12.50 0.26 4.11
N ASN A 156 12.97 -0.58 5.04
CA ASN A 156 13.20 -0.16 6.42
C ASN A 156 14.27 0.94 6.51
N GLN A 157 15.38 0.79 5.78
CA GLN A 157 16.45 1.77 5.75
C GLN A 157 16.02 3.09 5.12
N TYR A 158 15.19 3.05 4.07
CA TYR A 158 14.61 4.24 3.46
C TYR A 158 13.83 5.09 4.47
N VAL A 159 12.88 4.50 5.20
CA VAL A 159 12.08 5.21 6.21
C VAL A 159 12.95 5.72 7.35
N ARG A 160 13.89 4.91 7.82
CA ARG A 160 14.87 5.33 8.83
C ARG A 160 15.64 6.57 8.38
N SER A 161 16.13 6.58 7.15
CA SER A 161 16.92 7.69 6.58
C SER A 161 16.08 8.95 6.36
N LEU A 162 14.77 8.83 6.10
CA LEU A 162 13.88 9.99 6.09
C LEU A 162 13.82 10.65 7.47
N LEU A 163 13.63 9.86 8.53
CA LEU A 163 13.50 10.36 9.90
C LEU A 163 14.81 10.93 10.48
N GLU A 164 15.96 10.36 10.12
CA GLU A 164 17.28 10.84 10.57
C GLU A 164 17.69 12.19 9.97
N ARG A 165 17.06 12.60 8.86
CA ARG A 165 17.30 13.87 8.15
C ARG A 165 16.40 15.03 8.59
N ALA A 166 15.50 14.79 9.57
CA ALA A 166 14.56 15.77 10.09
C ALA A 166 15.18 16.67 11.15
#